data_AF-A0A8T5EIV0-F1
#
_entry.id   AF-A0A8T5EIV0-F1
#
_cell.length_a   1.000
_cell.length_b   1.000
_cell.length_c   1.000
_cell.angle_alpha   90.00
_cell.angle_beta   90.00
_cell.angle_gamma   90.00
#
_symmetry.space_group_name_H-M   'P 1'
#
loop_
_entity.id
_entity.type
_entity.pdbx_description
1 polymer ?
#
loop_
_entity_poly.entity_id
_entity_poly.type
_entity_poly.pdbx_seq_one_letter_code
_entity_poly.pdbx_strand_id
1 'polypeptide(L)'
;MKNVKIKTEKEATNIRGSIVAFNDVSGFRENPRHENCWIYNGRMPMANCWIFIKDDYAEIHNVMVYNPKNRNSGVGSAMIADIRRAFPDHWIWVNTWNCTRKFWSKMVDRGKINFIANDYSWPCINTTCKTCHPNRIVRRRVFS
;
A
#
# COMPACT_ATOMS: atom_id res chain seq x y z
N MET A 1 -6.73 22.26 1.30
CA MET A 1 -5.55 21.52 0.78
C MET A 1 -4.31 22.02 1.51
N LYS A 2 -3.69 21.20 2.37
CA LYS A 2 -2.38 21.52 2.95
C LYS A 2 -1.29 21.32 1.89
N ASN A 3 -0.22 22.13 1.95
CA ASN A 3 0.84 22.20 0.93
C ASN A 3 1.72 20.94 0.91
N VAL A 4 1.39 19.98 0.05
CA VAL A 4 2.29 18.87 -0.27
C VAL A 4 3.36 19.35 -1.25
N LYS A 5 4.64 19.20 -0.91
CA LYS A 5 5.74 19.51 -1.84
C LYS A 5 5.91 18.39 -2.85
N ILE A 6 5.73 18.71 -4.14
CA ILE A 6 5.91 17.77 -5.25
C ILE A 6 7.12 18.20 -6.06
N LYS A 7 8.04 17.26 -6.32
CA LYS A 7 9.21 17.49 -7.18
C LYS A 7 9.30 16.41 -8.26
N THR A 8 9.44 16.81 -9.51
CA THR A 8 9.70 15.89 -10.64
C THR A 8 11.17 15.53 -10.68
N GLU A 9 11.49 14.23 -10.76
CA GLU A 9 12.88 13.74 -10.75
C GLU A 9 13.33 13.14 -12.08
N LYS A 10 12.41 12.59 -12.86
CA LYS A 10 12.69 12.05 -14.19
C LYS A 10 11.53 12.35 -15.13
N GLU A 11 11.85 12.90 -16.29
CA GLU A 11 10.89 13.16 -17.36
C GLU A 11 10.30 11.86 -17.90
N ALA A 12 9.02 11.93 -18.29
CA ALA A 12 8.29 10.81 -18.83
C ALA A 12 8.89 10.34 -20.16
N THR A 13 8.90 9.02 -20.37
CA THR A 13 8.95 8.46 -21.73
C THR A 13 7.52 8.21 -22.18
N ASN A 14 7.27 8.09 -23.49
CA ASN A 14 5.94 7.80 -24.05
C ASN A 14 5.21 6.58 -23.42
N ILE A 15 5.94 5.72 -22.69
CA ILE A 15 5.44 4.49 -22.05
C ILE A 15 5.47 4.58 -20.51
N ARG A 16 6.30 5.47 -19.94
CA ARG A 16 6.50 5.59 -18.48
C ARG A 16 6.33 7.03 -18.03
N GLY A 17 5.22 7.31 -17.34
CA GLY A 17 4.98 8.59 -16.67
C GLY A 17 6.12 8.96 -15.69
N SER A 18 6.24 10.25 -15.41
CA SER A 18 7.32 10.82 -14.60
C SER A 18 7.39 10.22 -13.20
N ILE A 19 8.61 10.07 -12.68
CA ILE A 19 8.82 9.77 -11.27
C ILE A 19 8.85 11.10 -10.51
N VAL A 20 8.07 11.17 -9.44
CA VAL A 20 7.98 12.32 -8.56
C VAL A 20 8.35 11.94 -7.12
N ALA A 21 8.69 12.96 -6.35
CA ALA A 21 8.87 12.89 -4.91
C ALA A 21 7.79 13.68 -4.18
N PHE A 22 7.33 13.15 -3.06
CA PHE A 22 6.46 13.80 -2.10
C PHE A 22 7.21 13.96 -0.78
N ASN A 23 7.37 15.21 -0.30
CA ASN A 23 8.10 15.51 0.94
C ASN A 23 9.43 14.74 1.06
N ASP A 24 10.28 14.87 0.04
CA ASP A 24 11.61 14.25 -0.09
C ASP A 24 11.63 12.70 -0.14
N VAL A 25 10.46 12.07 -0.27
CA VAL A 25 10.35 10.64 -0.56
C VAL A 25 10.14 10.46 -2.05
N SER A 26 11.12 9.90 -2.74
CA SER A 26 11.08 9.64 -4.17
C SER A 26 10.46 8.29 -4.54
N GLY A 27 10.18 8.10 -5.83
CA GLY A 27 9.74 6.82 -6.39
C GLY A 27 8.23 6.71 -6.60
N PHE A 28 7.50 7.82 -6.56
CA PHE A 28 6.07 7.84 -6.89
C PHE A 28 5.88 8.02 -8.38
N ARG A 29 4.92 7.28 -8.94
CA ARG A 29 4.50 7.44 -10.33
C ARG A 29 2.99 7.43 -10.38
N GLU A 30 2.40 8.35 -11.13
CA GLU A 30 0.95 8.37 -11.32
C GLU A 30 0.46 7.05 -11.94
N ASN A 31 -0.66 6.54 -11.41
CA ASN A 31 -1.29 5.33 -11.91
C ASN A 31 -2.10 5.68 -13.17
N PRO A 32 -1.78 5.14 -14.35
CA PRO A 32 -2.43 5.52 -15.60
C PRO A 32 -3.90 5.07 -15.70
N ARG A 33 -4.38 4.25 -14.76
CA ARG A 33 -5.74 3.68 -14.79
C ARG A 33 -6.67 4.26 -13.72
N HIS A 34 -6.12 5.02 -12.77
CA HIS A 34 -6.87 5.45 -11.60
C HIS A 34 -6.49 6.89 -11.26
N GLU A 35 -7.48 7.79 -11.29
CA GLU A 35 -7.33 9.18 -10.88
C GLU A 35 -6.90 9.26 -9.41
N ASN A 36 -6.04 10.24 -9.09
CA ASN A 36 -5.53 10.49 -7.74
C ASN A 36 -4.77 9.30 -7.10
N CYS A 37 -4.38 8.31 -7.90
CA CYS A 37 -3.65 7.14 -7.44
C CYS A 37 -2.17 7.23 -7.86
N TRP A 38 -1.29 6.94 -6.92
CA TRP A 38 0.15 6.88 -7.11
C TRP A 38 0.68 5.49 -6.82
N ILE A 39 1.53 4.97 -7.69
CA ILE A 39 2.28 3.74 -7.47
C ILE A 39 3.61 4.12 -6.82
N TYR A 40 3.83 3.71 -5.57
CA TYR A 40 5.10 3.90 -4.89
C TYR A 40 6.05 2.74 -5.19
N ASN A 41 7.10 3.03 -5.96
CA ASN A 41 8.13 2.11 -6.39
C ASN A 41 9.49 2.37 -5.72
N GLY A 42 9.58 3.22 -4.69
CA GLY A 42 10.85 3.55 -4.03
C GLY A 42 11.54 2.37 -3.33
N ARG A 43 10.87 1.21 -3.24
CA ARG A 43 11.40 -0.05 -2.69
C ARG A 43 11.46 -1.18 -3.73
N MET A 44 11.29 -0.88 -5.02
CA MET A 44 11.48 -1.88 -6.08
C MET A 44 12.94 -2.36 -6.11
N PRO A 45 13.20 -3.65 -6.44
CA PRO A 45 12.23 -4.69 -6.82
C PRO A 45 11.63 -5.47 -5.63
N MET A 46 11.86 -5.04 -4.39
CA MET A 46 11.46 -5.81 -3.20
C MET A 46 9.98 -5.65 -2.87
N ALA A 47 9.47 -4.43 -2.98
CA ALA A 47 8.11 -4.09 -2.59
C ALA A 47 7.57 -2.86 -3.32
N ASN A 48 6.26 -2.78 -3.41
CA ASN A 48 5.53 -1.57 -3.83
C ASN A 48 4.13 -1.51 -3.18
N CYS A 49 3.49 -0.36 -3.33
CA CYS A 49 2.09 -0.16 -2.98
C CYS A 49 1.45 0.93 -3.83
N TRP A 50 0.13 1.04 -3.74
CA TRP A 50 -0.65 2.13 -4.35
C TRP A 50 -1.16 3.05 -3.26
N ILE A 51 -1.24 4.34 -3.55
CA ILE A 51 -1.72 5.36 -2.61
C ILE A 51 -2.72 6.24 -3.35
N PHE A 52 -3.95 6.28 -2.86
CA PHE A 52 -4.96 7.23 -3.31
C PHE A 52 -4.93 8.44 -2.39
N ILE A 53 -4.79 9.64 -2.95
CA ILE A 53 -4.72 10.88 -2.18
C ILE A 53 -5.98 11.69 -2.45
N LYS A 54 -6.71 12.05 -1.39
CA LYS A 54 -7.88 12.92 -1.50
C LYS A 54 -8.00 13.79 -0.26
N ASP A 55 -8.01 15.10 -0.46
CA ASP A 55 -8.06 16.10 0.62
C ASP A 55 -6.98 15.86 1.66
N ASP A 56 -7.34 15.64 2.93
CA ASP A 56 -6.40 15.34 4.03
C ASP A 56 -6.19 13.84 4.25
N TYR A 57 -6.62 12.98 3.33
CA TYR A 57 -6.56 11.52 3.45
C TYR A 57 -5.62 10.88 2.44
N ALA A 58 -4.93 9.84 2.87
CA ALA A 58 -4.19 8.94 1.98
C ALA A 58 -4.59 7.48 2.24
N GLU A 59 -5.16 6.83 1.24
CA GLU A 59 -5.58 5.44 1.33
C GLU A 59 -4.53 4.52 0.71
N ILE A 60 -4.04 3.55 1.47
CA ILE A 60 -3.04 2.60 0.98
C ILE A 60 -3.72 1.36 0.40
N HIS A 61 -3.32 1.00 -0.81
CA HIS A 61 -3.78 -0.16 -1.57
C HIS A 61 -2.63 -1.03 -2.03
N ASN A 62 -2.97 -2.27 -2.42
CA ASN A 62 -2.09 -3.18 -3.17
C ASN A 62 -0.65 -3.31 -2.61
N VAL A 63 -0.53 -3.46 -1.29
CA VAL A 63 0.76 -3.63 -0.62
C VAL A 63 1.36 -4.99 -0.94
N MET A 64 2.54 -4.99 -1.58
CA MET A 64 3.21 -6.21 -1.98
C MET A 64 4.66 -6.25 -1.50
N VAL A 65 5.04 -7.35 -0.86
CA VAL A 65 6.44 -7.77 -0.69
C VAL A 65 6.61 -9.02 -1.53
N TYR A 66 7.31 -8.88 -2.66
CA TYR A 66 7.28 -9.84 -3.76
C TYR A 66 7.88 -11.18 -3.37
N ASN A 67 9.11 -11.18 -2.85
CA ASN A 67 9.79 -12.41 -2.44
C ASN A 67 9.27 -12.84 -1.05
N PRO A 68 8.70 -14.04 -0.89
CA PRO A 68 8.27 -14.56 0.40
C PRO A 68 9.39 -14.60 1.46
N LYS A 69 10.66 -14.79 1.05
CA LYS A 69 11.81 -14.78 1.95
C LYS A 69 12.06 -13.40 2.59
N ASN A 70 11.58 -12.34 1.96
CA ASN A 70 11.67 -10.98 2.48
C ASN A 70 10.43 -10.59 3.33
N ARG A 71 9.48 -11.51 3.51
CA ARG A 71 8.40 -11.29 4.46
C ARG A 71 8.94 -11.51 5.87
N ASN A 72 8.44 -10.73 6.82
CA ASN A 72 8.93 -10.66 8.21
C ASN A 72 10.35 -10.07 8.41
N SER A 73 11.02 -9.59 7.36
CA SER A 73 12.31 -8.87 7.49
C SER A 73 12.17 -7.34 7.59
N GLY A 74 10.96 -6.84 7.83
CA GLY A 74 10.70 -5.41 8.02
C GLY A 74 10.45 -4.61 6.75
N VAL A 75 10.65 -5.18 5.55
CA VAL A 75 10.48 -4.50 4.25
C VAL A 75 9.13 -3.78 4.12
N GLY A 76 8.03 -4.47 4.41
CA GLY A 76 6.70 -3.86 4.38
C GLY A 76 6.57 -2.70 5.36
N SER A 77 7.12 -2.82 6.57
CA SER A 77 7.05 -1.75 7.56
C SER A 77 7.91 -0.54 7.18
N ALA A 78 9.05 -0.76 6.50
CA ALA A 78 9.89 0.30 5.96
C ALA A 78 9.16 1.07 4.85
N MET A 79 8.49 0.34 3.94
CA MET A 79 7.66 0.95 2.90
C MET A 79 6.54 1.83 3.49
N ILE A 80 5.79 1.35 4.48
CA ILE A 80 4.73 2.18 5.10
C ILE A 80 5.31 3.38 5.85
N ALA A 81 6.53 3.29 6.40
CA ALA A 81 7.21 4.45 6.98
C ALA A 81 7.58 5.50 5.92
N ASP A 82 7.97 5.08 4.72
CA ASP A 82 8.20 6.02 3.62
C ASP A 82 6.91 6.74 3.24
N ILE A 83 5.76 6.03 3.19
CA ILE A 83 4.46 6.65 2.93
C ILE A 83 4.08 7.65 4.03
N ARG A 84 4.30 7.31 5.31
CA ARG A 84 4.09 8.27 6.41
C ARG A 84 4.95 9.53 6.25
N ARG A 85 6.22 9.38 5.92
CA ARG A 85 7.12 10.51 5.69
C ARG A 85 6.72 11.34 4.47
N ALA A 86 6.22 10.70 3.42
CA ALA A 86 5.70 11.37 2.24
C ALA A 86 4.44 12.18 2.53
N PHE A 87 3.60 11.75 3.46
CA PHE A 87 2.33 12.38 3.81
C PHE A 87 2.18 12.58 5.32
N PRO A 88 3.03 13.41 5.95
CA PRO A 88 3.13 13.51 7.41
C PRO A 88 1.82 14.00 8.03
N ASP A 89 1.16 14.96 7.39
CA ASP A 89 -0.05 15.62 7.89
C ASP A 89 -1.36 14.95 7.45
N HIS A 90 -1.29 13.88 6.66
CA HIS A 90 -2.48 13.19 6.17
C HIS A 90 -2.96 12.11 7.16
N TRP A 91 -4.27 11.91 7.19
CA TRP A 91 -4.90 10.75 7.77
C TRP A 91 -4.69 9.57 6.82
N ILE A 92 -3.69 8.74 7.13
CA ILE A 92 -3.37 7.56 6.33
C ILE A 92 -4.15 6.37 6.86
N TRP A 93 -4.84 5.66 5.99
CA TRP A 93 -5.68 4.54 6.36
C TRP A 93 -5.63 3.43 5.33
N VAL A 94 -6.17 2.28 5.70
CA VAL A 94 -6.21 1.09 4.85
C VAL A 94 -7.45 0.26 5.14
N ASN A 95 -7.98 -0.38 4.11
CA ASN A 95 -8.76 -1.57 4.30
C ASN A 95 -7.89 -2.82 4.22
N THR A 96 -8.10 -3.76 5.14
CA THR A 96 -7.24 -4.95 5.25
C THR A 96 -8.02 -6.25 5.31
N TRP A 97 -7.43 -7.29 4.70
CA TRP A 97 -7.87 -8.66 4.89
C TRP A 97 -7.54 -9.18 6.29
N ASN A 98 -8.32 -10.15 6.75
CA ASN A 98 -8.15 -10.78 8.07
C ASN A 98 -6.72 -11.30 8.30
N CYS A 99 -6.11 -11.91 7.29
CA CYS A 99 -4.77 -12.49 7.41
C CYS A 99 -3.63 -11.46 7.51
N THR A 100 -3.84 -10.23 7.06
CA THR A 100 -2.85 -9.14 7.15
C THR A 100 -3.18 -8.12 8.22
N ARG A 101 -4.38 -8.18 8.83
CA ARG A 101 -4.82 -7.26 9.88
C ARG A 101 -3.82 -7.09 11.03
N LYS A 102 -3.14 -8.16 11.47
CA LYS A 102 -2.10 -8.08 12.51
C LYS A 102 -0.90 -7.21 12.10
N PHE A 103 -0.50 -7.25 10.83
CA PHE A 103 0.56 -6.38 10.31
C PHE A 103 0.11 -4.91 10.38
N TRP A 104 -1.11 -4.63 9.94
CA TRP A 104 -1.65 -3.26 9.92
C TRP A 104 -1.93 -2.70 11.31
N SER A 105 -2.37 -3.53 12.25
CA SER A 105 -2.55 -3.13 13.65
C SER A 105 -1.21 -2.63 14.21
N LYS A 106 -0.11 -3.36 13.96
CA LYS A 106 1.24 -2.88 14.32
C LYS A 106 1.65 -1.60 13.61
N MET A 107 1.13 -1.30 12.41
CA MET A 107 1.42 -0.02 11.73
C MET A 107 0.65 1.14 12.38
N VAL A 108 -0.56 0.88 12.89
CA VAL A 108 -1.31 1.83 13.74
C VAL A 108 -0.55 2.07 15.04
N ASP A 109 -0.20 1.01 15.77
CA ASP A 109 0.50 1.09 17.07
C ASP A 109 1.84 1.86 16.98
N ARG A 110 2.48 1.81 15.80
CA ARG A 110 3.76 2.49 15.53
C ARG A 110 3.59 3.90 14.95
N GLY A 111 2.37 4.43 14.86
CA GLY A 111 2.07 5.74 14.30
C GLY A 111 2.36 5.88 12.79
N LYS A 112 2.46 4.76 12.06
CA LYS A 112 2.75 4.78 10.62
C LYS A 112 1.49 5.00 9.79
N ILE A 113 0.35 4.49 10.25
CA ILE A 113 -0.99 4.81 9.73
C ILE A 113 -1.88 5.26 10.89
N ASN A 114 -2.96 5.97 10.60
CA ASN A 114 -3.89 6.47 11.61
C ASN A 114 -4.90 5.39 12.01
N PHE A 115 -5.49 4.68 11.05
CA PHE A 115 -6.50 3.66 11.35
C PHE A 115 -6.67 2.62 10.24
N ILE A 116 -7.30 1.49 10.61
CA ILE A 116 -7.84 0.50 9.68
C ILE A 116 -9.32 0.80 9.52
N ALA A 117 -9.78 1.09 8.30
CA ALA A 117 -11.14 1.60 8.08
C ALA A 117 -12.22 0.52 8.15
N ASN A 118 -11.96 -0.68 7.62
CA ASN A 118 -12.94 -1.75 7.72
C ASN A 118 -13.00 -2.33 9.15
N ASP A 119 -14.17 -2.29 9.76
CA ASP A 119 -14.52 -2.90 11.05
C ASP A 119 -15.09 -4.32 10.89
N TYR A 120 -15.46 -4.70 9.67
CA TYR A 120 -15.95 -6.02 9.32
C TYR A 120 -14.84 -7.00 8.90
N SER A 121 -15.13 -8.30 9.10
CA SER A 121 -14.31 -9.41 8.62
C SER A 121 -14.22 -9.38 7.09
N TRP A 122 -13.00 -9.27 6.57
CA TRP A 122 -12.75 -9.28 5.13
C TRP A 122 -11.76 -10.40 4.77
N PRO A 123 -12.23 -11.60 4.39
CA PRO A 123 -11.33 -12.67 3.99
C PRO A 123 -10.61 -12.35 2.67
N CYS A 124 -9.36 -12.75 2.54
CA CYS A 124 -8.58 -12.51 1.32
C CYS A 124 -9.05 -13.37 0.15
N ILE A 125 -8.72 -12.96 -1.07
CA ILE A 125 -9.07 -13.72 -2.29
C ILE A 125 -8.36 -15.08 -2.38
N ASN A 126 -7.22 -15.25 -1.70
CA ASN A 126 -6.52 -16.53 -1.66
C ASN A 126 -7.32 -17.56 -0.84
N THR A 127 -8.08 -18.38 -1.55
CA THR A 127 -8.98 -19.37 -0.94
C THR A 127 -8.27 -20.47 -0.15
N THR A 128 -6.95 -20.62 -0.27
CA THR A 128 -6.16 -21.56 0.55
C THR A 128 -5.63 -20.94 1.85
N CYS A 129 -5.80 -19.63 2.05
CA CYS A 129 -5.32 -18.96 3.26
C CYS A 129 -6.12 -19.45 4.48
N LYS A 130 -5.50 -20.28 5.33
CA LYS A 130 -6.16 -20.84 6.52
C LYS A 130 -6.53 -19.81 7.58
N THR A 131 -5.86 -18.66 7.61
CA THR A 131 -6.26 -17.53 8.48
C THR A 131 -7.58 -16.89 8.02
N CYS A 132 -7.83 -16.81 6.71
CA CYS A 132 -9.07 -16.22 6.17
C CYS A 132 -10.17 -17.26 5.94
N HIS A 133 -9.80 -18.51 5.66
CA HIS A 133 -10.69 -19.59 5.24
C HIS A 133 -10.40 -20.87 6.06
N PRO A 134 -10.58 -20.84 7.40
CA PRO A 134 -10.15 -21.95 8.27
C PRO A 134 -10.86 -23.27 7.91
N ASN A 135 -12.16 -23.20 7.66
CA ASN A 135 -13.01 -24.37 7.38
C ASN A 135 -13.02 -24.78 5.91
N ARG A 136 -12.24 -24.11 5.05
CA ARG A 136 -12.27 -24.41 3.62
C ARG A 136 -11.44 -25.66 3.33
N ILE A 137 -12.13 -26.70 2.88
CA ILE A 137 -11.55 -28.01 2.54
C ILE A 137 -11.04 -28.01 1.08
N VAL A 138 -11.78 -27.38 0.17
CA VAL A 138 -11.47 -27.37 -1.28
C VAL A 138 -11.24 -25.96 -1.83
N ARG A 139 -10.33 -25.83 -2.81
CA ARG A 139 -10.09 -24.56 -3.52
C ARG A 139 -11.33 -24.19 -4.32
N ARG A 140 -11.67 -22.90 -4.37
CA ARG A 140 -12.70 -22.40 -5.29
C ARG A 140 -12.15 -22.54 -6.72
N ARG A 141 -12.77 -23.37 -7.55
CA ARG A 141 -12.57 -23.30 -9.01
C ARG A 141 -13.33 -22.05 -9.46
N VAL A 142 -12.63 -21.03 -9.90
CA VAL A 142 -13.25 -19.82 -10.44
C VAL A 142 -13.43 -20.11 -11.93
N PHE A 143 -14.64 -20.54 -12.30
CA PHE A 143 -15.08 -21.04 -13.61
C PHE A 143 -14.47 -22.40 -14.02
N SER A 144 -15.35 -23.39 -14.17
CA SER A 144 -15.21 -24.49 -15.15
C SER A 144 -15.89 -24.06 -16.43
#